data_AF-A0A820AYC9-F1
#
_entry.id   AF-A0A820AYC9-F1
#
_cell.length_a   1.000
_cell.length_b   1.000
_cell.length_c   1.000
_cell.angle_alpha   90.00
_cell.angle_beta   90.00
_cell.angle_gamma   90.00
#
_symmetry.space_group_name_H-M   'P 1'
#
loop_
_entity.id
_entity.type
_entity.pdbx_description
1 polymer ?
#
loop_
_entity_poly.entity_id
_entity_poly.type
_entity_poly.pdbx_seq_one_letter_code
_entity_poly.pdbx_strand_id
1 'polypeptide(L)'
;TEMGQGLHTKMVSIAAEVLDCDVDRIHVSETSTDTVPNATKTSASISSDINGMAVRLACEQIRERLNILLRSDNDQLQNLSWDDLVKHAYYKRIDLSAHGFYAAPDAFNTDFGQNRANYHYFTQGAAAAEVELDTLTGDWHLLRVDILMVGVKMR
;
A
#
# COMPACT_ATOMS: atom_id res chain seq x y z
N THR A 1 2.26 -8.55 -6.27
CA THR A 1 1.40 -9.14 -7.32
C THR A 1 -0.04 -9.14 -6.88
N GLU A 2 -0.96 -8.80 -7.79
CA GLU A 2 -2.40 -8.90 -7.56
C GLU A 2 -2.90 -10.35 -7.72
N MET A 3 -3.79 -10.77 -6.83
CA MET A 3 -4.34 -12.13 -6.75
C MET A 3 -5.81 -12.12 -6.27
N GLY A 4 -6.47 -10.95 -6.26
CA GLY A 4 -7.84 -10.74 -5.78
C GLY A 4 -7.92 -10.05 -4.42
N GLN A 5 -6.79 -9.81 -3.75
CA GLN A 5 -6.71 -9.13 -2.46
C GLN A 5 -6.79 -7.59 -2.57
N GLY A 6 -6.79 -7.04 -3.79
CA GLY A 6 -6.88 -5.60 -4.04
C GLY A 6 -5.59 -4.86 -3.70
N LEU A 7 -4.43 -5.49 -3.91
CA LEU A 7 -3.14 -4.85 -3.68
C LEU A 7 -2.94 -3.66 -4.61
N HIS A 8 -3.20 -3.79 -5.91
CA HIS A 8 -3.02 -2.69 -6.85
C HIS A 8 -3.95 -1.52 -6.55
N THR A 9 -5.20 -1.78 -6.17
CA THR A 9 -6.15 -0.76 -5.74
C THR A 9 -5.61 0.03 -4.54
N LYS A 10 -5.05 -0.65 -3.53
CA LYS A 10 -4.44 0.02 -2.37
C LYS A 10 -3.24 0.89 -2.77
N MET A 11 -2.37 0.39 -3.66
CA MET A 11 -1.20 1.16 -4.12
C MET A 11 -1.63 2.43 -4.87
N VAL A 12 -2.65 2.32 -5.71
CA VAL A 12 -3.26 3.45 -6.43
C VAL A 12 -3.78 4.51 -5.46
N SER A 13 -4.53 4.11 -4.42
CA SER A 13 -5.03 5.05 -3.40
C SER A 13 -3.90 5.77 -2.66
N ILE A 14 -2.84 5.05 -2.29
CA ILE A 14 -1.68 5.64 -1.61
C ILE A 14 -0.96 6.64 -2.52
N ALA A 15 -0.73 6.30 -3.78
CA ALA A 15 -0.08 7.19 -4.73
C ALA A 15 -0.90 8.47 -4.97
N ALA A 16 -2.21 8.34 -5.15
CA ALA A 16 -3.13 9.46 -5.34
C ALA A 16 -3.16 10.40 -4.11
N GLU A 17 -3.19 9.83 -2.90
CA GLU A 17 -3.13 10.60 -1.64
C GLU A 17 -1.83 11.41 -1.53
N VAL A 18 -0.67 10.77 -1.79
CA VAL A 18 0.65 11.42 -1.63
C VAL A 18 0.91 12.46 -2.72
N LEU A 19 0.48 12.18 -3.96
CA LEU A 19 0.61 13.12 -5.07
C LEU A 19 -0.44 14.23 -5.04
N ASP A 20 -1.50 14.06 -4.24
CA ASP A 20 -2.64 14.99 -4.12
C ASP A 20 -3.34 15.20 -5.46
N CYS A 21 -3.76 14.08 -6.07
CA CYS A 21 -4.46 14.05 -7.34
C CYS A 21 -5.58 13.00 -7.34
N ASP A 22 -6.47 13.07 -8.33
CA ASP A 22 -7.56 12.10 -8.46
C ASP A 22 -7.03 10.68 -8.73
N VAL A 23 -7.66 9.69 -8.09
CA VAL A 23 -7.32 8.26 -8.24
C VAL A 23 -7.31 7.81 -9.70
N ASP A 24 -8.22 8.35 -10.53
CA ASP A 24 -8.34 8.02 -11.96
C ASP A 24 -7.12 8.44 -12.78
N ARG A 25 -6.24 9.29 -12.23
CA ARG A 25 -4.98 9.70 -12.87
C ARG A 25 -3.84 8.71 -12.63
N ILE A 26 -4.02 7.76 -11.71
CA ILE A 26 -3.01 6.76 -11.37
C ILE A 26 -3.39 5.43 -12.03
N HIS A 27 -2.42 4.83 -12.71
CA HIS A 27 -2.60 3.55 -13.37
C HIS A 27 -1.46 2.59 -13.02
N VAL A 28 -1.81 1.33 -12.76
CA VAL A 28 -0.85 0.23 -12.55
C VAL A 28 -1.10 -0.80 -13.64
N SER A 29 -0.08 -1.04 -14.48
CA SER A 29 -0.16 -2.00 -15.59
C SER A 29 -0.03 -3.43 -15.09
N GLU A 30 1.16 -3.80 -14.59
CA GLU A 30 1.47 -5.15 -14.16
C GLU A 30 2.64 -5.16 -13.16
N THR A 31 3.00 -6.36 -12.67
CA THR A 31 4.22 -6.59 -11.90
C THR A 31 5.25 -7.29 -12.79
N SER A 32 6.40 -6.67 -13.04
CA SER A 32 7.44 -7.24 -13.89
C SER A 32 8.85 -6.99 -13.35
N THR A 33 9.77 -7.93 -13.60
CA THR A 33 11.15 -7.89 -13.10
C THR A 33 12.05 -6.91 -13.86
N ASP A 34 11.61 -6.43 -15.03
CA ASP A 34 12.30 -5.37 -15.78
C ASP A 34 12.10 -3.98 -15.16
N THR A 35 10.98 -3.76 -14.45
CA THR A 35 10.63 -2.49 -13.78
C THR A 35 11.00 -2.51 -12.30
N VAL A 36 10.74 -3.62 -11.60
CA VAL A 36 11.08 -3.79 -10.18
C VAL A 36 11.89 -5.08 -9.99
N PRO A 37 13.24 -5.01 -9.98
CA PRO A 37 14.08 -6.17 -9.79
C PRO A 37 14.09 -6.63 -8.31
N ASN A 38 14.41 -7.91 -8.09
CA ASN A 38 14.61 -8.49 -6.75
C ASN A 38 13.43 -8.33 -5.78
N ALA A 39 12.21 -8.16 -6.30
CA ALA A 39 11.01 -8.09 -5.47
C ALA A 39 10.81 -9.40 -4.68
N THR A 40 10.41 -9.29 -3.42
CA THR A 40 10.05 -10.46 -2.61
C THR A 40 8.67 -10.99 -2.99
N LYS A 41 8.37 -12.23 -2.58
CA LYS A 41 7.09 -12.89 -2.87
C LYS A 41 5.94 -12.14 -2.19
N THR A 42 4.78 -12.07 -2.87
CA THR A 42 3.54 -11.58 -2.26
C THR A 42 3.03 -12.65 -1.28
N SER A 43 3.35 -12.48 0.01
CA SER A 43 3.06 -13.46 1.06
C SER A 43 3.06 -12.79 2.46
N ALA A 44 2.91 -13.61 3.49
CA ALA A 44 3.01 -13.27 4.92
C ALA A 44 2.09 -12.13 5.39
N SER A 45 1.04 -11.81 4.61
CA SER A 45 0.08 -10.73 4.88
C SER A 45 0.66 -9.31 4.99
N ILE A 46 1.92 -9.11 4.60
CA ILE A 46 2.63 -7.81 4.71
C ILE A 46 2.72 -7.05 3.38
N SER A 47 2.17 -7.60 2.30
CA SER A 47 2.41 -7.07 0.95
C SER A 47 1.83 -5.68 0.75
N SER A 48 0.72 -5.34 1.41
CA SER A 48 0.17 -3.97 1.36
C SER A 48 1.08 -3.00 2.10
N ASP A 49 1.64 -3.40 3.23
CA ASP A 49 2.48 -2.56 4.09
C ASP A 49 3.78 -2.18 3.38
N ILE A 50 4.53 -3.19 2.91
CA ILE A 50 5.87 -2.95 2.36
C ILE A 50 5.82 -2.27 1.00
N ASN A 51 4.89 -2.67 0.13
CA ASN A 51 4.76 -2.03 -1.19
C ASN A 51 4.08 -0.67 -1.06
N GLY A 52 3.13 -0.51 -0.13
CA GLY A 52 2.48 0.77 0.13
C GLY A 52 3.47 1.82 0.59
N MET A 53 4.37 1.46 1.51
CA MET A 53 5.43 2.36 1.94
C MET A 53 6.44 2.65 0.83
N ALA A 54 6.83 1.65 0.02
CA ALA A 54 7.70 1.89 -1.13
C ALA A 54 7.07 2.85 -2.15
N VAL A 55 5.78 2.67 -2.47
CA VAL A 55 5.02 3.58 -3.36
C VAL A 55 4.94 4.99 -2.78
N ARG A 56 4.62 5.11 -1.49
CA ARG A 56 4.60 6.40 -0.78
C ARG A 56 5.94 7.11 -0.91
N LEU A 57 7.05 6.43 -0.62
CA LEU A 57 8.40 7.01 -0.71
C LEU A 57 8.78 7.43 -2.14
N ALA A 58 8.32 6.71 -3.17
CA ALA A 58 8.51 7.14 -4.55
C ALA A 58 7.71 8.42 -4.86
N CYS A 59 6.44 8.45 -4.43
CA CYS A 59 5.54 9.59 -4.66
C CYS A 59 5.99 10.83 -3.87
N GLU A 60 6.49 10.67 -2.65
CA GLU A 60 7.03 11.76 -1.82
C GLU A 60 8.24 12.42 -2.49
N GLN A 61 9.11 11.65 -3.16
CA GLN A 61 10.22 12.22 -3.94
C GLN A 61 9.73 13.10 -5.10
N ILE A 62 8.72 12.64 -5.84
CA ILE A 62 8.12 13.42 -6.93
C ILE A 62 7.45 14.67 -6.37
N ARG A 63 6.65 14.52 -5.31
CA ARG A 63 5.95 15.62 -4.64
C ARG A 63 6.91 16.67 -4.11
N GLU A 64 8.05 16.27 -3.54
CA GLU A 64 9.06 17.23 -3.06
C GLU A 64 9.68 18.04 -4.21
N ARG A 65 9.97 17.41 -5.35
CA ARG A 65 10.45 18.13 -6.55
C ARG A 65 9.43 19.14 -7.06
N LEU A 66 8.14 18.78 -7.05
CA LEU A 66 7.04 19.69 -7.38
C LEU A 66 6.90 20.82 -6.35
N ASN A 67 7.05 20.53 -5.06
CA ASN A 67 7.01 21.54 -4.00
C ASN A 67 8.15 22.56 -4.13
N ILE A 68 9.36 22.11 -4.49
CA ILE A 68 10.49 23.01 -4.77
C ILE A 68 10.15 23.94 -5.94
N LEU A 69 9.49 23.44 -6.98
CA LEU A 69 9.01 24.26 -8.09
C LEU A 69 7.97 25.29 -7.63
N LEU A 70 6.96 24.85 -6.86
CA LEU A 70 5.90 25.71 -6.32
C LEU A 70 6.43 26.81 -5.40
N ARG A 71 7.52 26.54 -4.65
CA ARG A 71 8.18 27.52 -3.78
C ARG A 71 9.07 28.50 -4.53
N SER A 72 9.62 28.11 -5.68
CA SER A 72 10.58 28.93 -6.43
C SER A 72 9.91 29.95 -7.35
N ASP A 73 8.73 29.65 -7.87
CA ASP A 73 7.91 30.59 -8.64
C ASP A 73 6.74 31.09 -7.75
N ASN A 74 6.89 32.28 -7.14
CA ASN A 74 5.90 32.96 -6.26
C ASN A 74 4.44 32.86 -6.77
N ASP A 75 3.50 32.55 -5.86
CA ASP A 75 2.01 32.57 -5.86
C ASP A 75 1.22 32.15 -7.12
N GLN A 76 1.69 32.43 -8.34
CA GLN A 76 1.01 32.12 -9.59
C GLN A 76 0.89 30.62 -9.86
N LEU A 77 1.79 29.79 -9.31
CA LEU A 77 1.71 28.33 -9.46
C LEU A 77 0.81 27.64 -8.43
N GLN A 78 0.43 28.30 -7.33
CA GLN A 78 -0.31 27.65 -6.24
C GLN A 78 -1.75 27.27 -6.62
N ASN A 79 -2.30 27.84 -7.70
CA ASN A 79 -3.65 27.57 -8.20
C ASN A 79 -3.66 26.84 -9.54
N LEU A 80 -2.54 26.24 -9.96
CA LEU A 80 -2.51 25.49 -11.22
C LEU A 80 -3.28 24.18 -11.11
N SER A 81 -3.90 23.78 -12.23
CA SER A 81 -4.37 22.42 -12.38
C SER A 81 -3.19 21.44 -12.31
N TRP A 82 -3.46 20.20 -11.91
CA TRP A 82 -2.44 19.14 -11.90
C TRP A 82 -1.71 19.01 -13.25
N ASP A 83 -2.47 19.09 -14.35
CA ASP A 83 -1.91 18.95 -15.70
C ASP A 83 -0.95 20.09 -16.06
N ASP A 84 -1.26 21.32 -15.62
CA ASP A 84 -0.40 22.47 -15.88
C ASP A 84 0.83 22.48 -14.99
N LEU A 85 0.70 22.03 -13.72
CA LEU A 85 1.84 21.83 -12.82
C LEU A 85 2.85 20.84 -13.40
N VAL A 86 2.38 19.68 -13.87
CA VAL A 86 3.22 18.64 -14.47
C VAL A 86 3.89 19.13 -15.75
N LYS A 87 3.16 19.83 -16.63
CA LYS A 87 3.75 20.45 -17.83
C LYS A 87 4.82 21.48 -17.49
N HIS A 88 4.58 22.32 -16.48
CA HIS A 88 5.55 23.32 -16.04
C HIS A 88 6.83 22.67 -15.51
N ALA A 89 6.69 21.60 -14.71
CA ALA A 89 7.82 20.81 -14.23
C ALA A 89 8.65 20.23 -15.39
N TYR A 90 7.99 19.71 -16.42
CA TYR A 90 8.65 19.23 -17.63
C TYR A 90 9.46 20.33 -18.34
N TYR A 91 8.88 21.51 -18.57
CA TYR A 91 9.59 22.63 -19.21
C TYR A 91 10.78 23.15 -18.39
N LYS A 92 10.70 23.04 -17.06
CA LYS A 92 11.80 23.37 -16.14
C LYS A 92 12.84 22.25 -16.04
N ARG A 93 12.66 21.13 -16.76
CA ARG A 93 13.54 19.95 -16.77
C ARG A 93 13.68 19.29 -15.39
N ILE A 94 12.59 19.28 -14.64
CA ILE A 94 12.50 18.55 -13.38
C ILE A 94 12.18 17.09 -13.69
N ASP A 95 12.95 16.17 -13.12
CA ASP A 95 12.70 14.74 -13.26
C ASP A 95 11.42 14.33 -12.51
N LEU A 96 10.51 13.66 -13.21
CA LEU A 96 9.23 13.18 -12.69
C LEU A 96 9.19 11.65 -12.56
N SER A 97 10.35 10.99 -12.66
CA SER A 97 10.51 9.56 -12.34
C SER A 97 11.15 9.38 -10.97
N ALA A 98 10.68 8.41 -10.20
CA ALA A 98 11.26 8.09 -8.90
C ALA A 98 11.16 6.59 -8.60
N HIS A 99 12.17 6.08 -7.89
CA HIS A 99 12.18 4.73 -7.34
C HIS A 99 12.05 4.80 -5.83
N GLY A 100 11.07 4.07 -5.28
CA GLY A 100 10.84 3.96 -3.85
C GLY A 100 11.30 2.61 -3.32
N PHE A 101 11.87 2.61 -2.12
CA PHE A 101 12.33 1.39 -1.47
C PHE A 101 12.03 1.48 0.02
N TYR A 102 11.43 0.43 0.56
CA TYR A 102 11.15 0.32 1.98
C TYR A 102 11.79 -0.93 2.57
N ALA A 103 12.64 -0.71 3.56
CA ALA A 103 13.13 -1.76 4.44
C ALA A 103 12.38 -1.64 5.77
N ALA A 104 11.57 -2.65 6.09
CA ALA A 104 10.89 -2.69 7.39
C ALA A 104 11.94 -2.63 8.51
N PRO A 105 11.69 -1.82 9.57
CA PRO A 105 12.62 -1.70 10.69
C PRO A 105 12.70 -3.02 11.45
N ASP A 106 13.91 -3.49 11.71
CA ASP A 106 14.26 -4.80 12.27
C ASP A 106 14.04 -6.00 11.33
N ALA A 107 15.10 -6.77 11.10
CA ALA A 107 15.02 -8.00 10.32
C ALA A 107 14.31 -9.09 11.13
N PHE A 108 13.49 -9.91 10.47
CA PHE A 108 12.98 -11.16 11.03
C PHE A 108 14.15 -11.97 11.59
N ASN A 109 14.18 -12.16 12.91
CA ASN A 109 15.20 -12.98 13.55
C ASN A 109 14.81 -14.45 13.37
N THR A 110 15.65 -15.21 12.68
CA THR A 110 15.47 -16.66 12.51
C THR A 110 16.02 -17.46 13.70
N ASP A 111 16.62 -16.80 14.69
CA ASP A 111 17.07 -17.45 15.93
C ASP A 111 15.87 -17.69 16.86
N PHE A 112 15.20 -18.83 16.65
CA PHE A 112 14.10 -19.32 17.48
C PHE A 112 14.50 -19.53 18.97
N GLY A 113 15.80 -19.49 19.30
CA GLY A 113 16.30 -19.64 20.67
C GLY A 113 16.32 -18.33 21.47
N GLN A 114 16.26 -17.18 20.80
CA GLN A 114 16.21 -15.87 21.47
C GLN A 114 14.81 -15.30 21.31
N ASN A 115 14.12 -15.09 22.44
CA ASN A 115 12.76 -14.57 22.55
C ASN A 115 12.66 -13.08 22.16
N ARG A 116 13.19 -12.71 20.98
CA ARG A 116 13.06 -11.40 20.37
C ARG A 116 11.80 -11.39 19.49
N ALA A 117 11.12 -10.27 19.45
CA ALA A 117 9.87 -10.13 18.72
C ALA A 117 10.09 -10.39 17.22
N ASN A 118 9.59 -11.53 16.73
CA ASN A 118 9.68 -11.92 15.32
C ASN A 118 8.61 -11.26 14.44
N TYR A 119 7.76 -10.38 14.97
CA TYR A 119 6.65 -9.77 14.24
C TYR A 119 6.56 -8.28 14.57
N HIS A 120 6.32 -7.42 13.57
CA HIS A 120 6.17 -5.98 13.78
C HIS A 120 4.86 -5.63 14.52
N TYR A 121 3.81 -6.42 14.31
CA TYR A 121 2.52 -6.28 14.98
C TYR A 121 1.72 -7.59 14.91
N PHE A 122 0.64 -7.67 15.68
CA PHE A 122 -0.29 -8.80 15.68
C PHE A 122 -1.68 -8.33 15.25
N THR A 123 -2.29 -9.01 14.28
CA THR A 123 -3.70 -8.83 13.95
C THR A 123 -4.54 -9.74 14.86
N GLN A 124 -5.54 -9.18 15.53
CA GLN A 124 -6.36 -9.91 16.52
C GLN A 124 -7.84 -9.88 16.14
N GLY A 125 -8.59 -10.87 16.61
CA GLY A 125 -10.03 -10.96 16.40
C GLY A 125 -10.65 -12.11 17.18
N ALA A 126 -11.97 -12.18 17.14
CA ALA A 126 -12.79 -13.26 17.70
C ALA A 126 -13.92 -13.61 16.72
N ALA A 127 -14.34 -14.87 16.71
CA ALA A 127 -15.48 -15.32 15.92
C ALA A 127 -16.35 -16.29 16.71
N ALA A 128 -17.66 -16.23 16.49
CA ALA A 128 -18.64 -17.18 17.01
C ALA A 128 -19.49 -17.70 15.84
N ALA A 129 -19.77 -19.00 15.83
CA ALA A 129 -20.57 -19.66 14.79
C ALA A 129 -21.62 -20.57 15.44
N GLU A 130 -22.84 -20.52 14.91
CA GLU A 130 -23.96 -21.37 15.29
C GLU A 130 -24.32 -22.26 14.09
N VAL A 131 -24.46 -23.56 14.34
CA VAL A 131 -24.76 -24.59 13.32
C VAL A 131 -25.87 -25.50 13.81
N GLU A 132 -26.71 -25.96 12.89
CA GLU A 132 -27.69 -27.03 13.14
C GLU A 132 -27.17 -28.33 12.51
N LEU A 133 -27.15 -29.42 13.27
CA LEU A 133 -26.67 -30.75 12.86
C LEU A 133 -27.84 -31.75 12.89
N ASP A 134 -28.09 -32.40 11.76
CA ASP A 134 -28.95 -33.58 11.69
C ASP A 134 -28.17 -34.81 12.19
N THR A 135 -28.58 -35.33 13.34
CA THR A 135 -27.90 -36.47 13.99
C THR A 135 -28.18 -37.82 13.34
N LEU A 136 -29.16 -37.91 12.43
CA LEU A 136 -29.49 -39.14 11.70
C LEU A 136 -28.71 -39.25 10.39
N THR A 137 -28.48 -38.13 9.70
CA THR A 137 -27.80 -38.10 8.40
C THR A 137 -26.35 -37.63 8.49
N GLY A 138 -26.00 -36.90 9.54
CA GLY A 138 -24.71 -36.20 9.67
C GLY A 138 -24.64 -34.91 8.83
N ASP A 139 -25.74 -34.51 8.20
CA ASP A 139 -25.84 -33.24 7.48
C ASP A 139 -25.88 -32.07 8.47
N TRP A 140 -25.39 -30.91 8.05
CA TRP A 140 -25.41 -29.71 8.87
C TRP A 140 -25.55 -28.46 8.02
N HIS A 141 -26.07 -27.40 8.62
CA HIS A 141 -26.05 -26.08 7.99
C HIS A 141 -25.69 -24.99 8.97
N LEU A 142 -25.13 -23.91 8.41
CA LEU A 142 -24.71 -22.74 9.14
C LEU A 142 -25.92 -21.85 9.43
N LEU A 143 -26.23 -21.60 10.70
CA LEU A 143 -27.30 -20.70 11.10
C LEU A 143 -26.80 -19.26 11.12
N ARG A 144 -25.65 -19.03 11.74
CA ARG A 144 -25.10 -17.70 11.97
C ARG A 144 -23.60 -17.72 12.19
N VAL A 145 -22.92 -16.67 11.74
CA VAL A 145 -21.52 -16.38 12.09
C VAL A 145 -21.38 -14.89 12.41
N ASP A 146 -20.75 -14.58 13.54
CA ASP A 146 -20.34 -13.23 13.91
C ASP A 146 -18.81 -13.19 14.00
N ILE A 147 -18.21 -12.20 13.34
CA ILE A 147 -16.75 -12.00 13.32
C ILE A 147 -16.45 -10.58 13.80
N LEU A 148 -15.57 -10.47 14.80
CA LEU A 148 -14.98 -9.23 15.25
C LEU A 148 -13.48 -9.25 14.92
N MET A 149 -13.03 -8.32 14.06
CA MET A 149 -11.62 -8.10 13.78
C MET A 149 -11.19 -6.76 14.35
N VAL A 150 -10.06 -6.73 15.06
CA VAL A 150 -9.47 -5.46 15.52
C VAL A 150 -8.80 -4.78 14.32
N GLY A 151 -9.50 -3.82 13.74
CA GLY A 151 -8.96 -2.99 12.66
C GLY A 151 -7.92 -2.00 13.21
N VAL A 152 -6.69 -2.07 12.70
CA VAL A 152 -5.70 -1.01 12.90
C VAL A 152 -5.74 -0.10 11.68
N LYS A 153 -5.94 1.21 11.89
CA LYS A 153 -5.85 2.18 10.81
C LYS A 153 -4.37 2.36 10.47
N MET A 154 -3.94 1.85 9.32
CA MET A 154 -2.63 2.20 8.76
C MET A 154 -2.63 3.72 8.52
N ARG A 155 -1.76 4.44 9.21
CA ARG A 155 -1.53 5.88 9.04
C ARG A 155 -0.48 6.12 7.97
#